data_AF-A0A3A5RWG7-F1
#
_entry.id   AF-A0A3A5RWG7-F1
#
_cell.length_a   1.000
_cell.length_b   1.000
_cell.length_c   1.000
_cell.angle_alpha   90.00
_cell.angle_beta   90.00
_cell.angle_gamma   90.00
#
_symmetry.space_group_name_H-M   'P 1'
#
loop_
_entity.id
_entity.type
_entity.pdbx_description
1 polymer ?
#
loop_
_entity_poly.entity_id
_entity_poly.type
_entity_poly.pdbx_seq_one_letter_code
_entity_poly.pdbx_strand_id
1 'polypeptide(L)'
;MKESDDKYSNRIADAEQLTKEVQAIYSEIKVFEDAYKKQIAPLKQKIAQLEESFLDKWLVDSTGRPVSKGMVIEKNGKRFKVLNRYQQCIFQYLGNARVSVLPEGKKRTLDIFPSELVEFTIVELA
;
A
#
# COMPACT_ATOMS: atom_id res chain seq x y z
N MET A 1 37.48 -15.56 -49.60
CA MET A 1 36.27 -16.09 -48.95
C MET A 1 36.50 -16.49 -47.48
N LYS A 2 37.69 -16.97 -47.06
CA LYS A 2 37.96 -17.31 -45.65
C LYS A 2 38.02 -16.12 -44.66
N GLU A 3 38.62 -14.99 -45.04
CA GLU A 3 38.78 -13.84 -44.11
C GLU A 3 37.47 -13.19 -43.63
N SER A 4 36.42 -13.20 -44.46
CA SER A 4 35.11 -12.64 -44.07
C SER A 4 34.41 -13.50 -43.02
N ASP A 5 34.57 -14.82 -43.12
CA ASP A 5 33.92 -15.81 -42.26
C ASP A 5 34.61 -15.87 -40.89
N ASP A 6 35.93 -15.71 -40.86
CA ASP A 6 36.72 -15.60 -39.62
C ASP A 6 36.38 -14.31 -38.85
N LYS A 7 36.24 -13.19 -39.55
CA LYS A 7 35.83 -11.91 -38.94
C LYS A 7 34.41 -11.97 -38.39
N TYR A 8 33.49 -12.67 -39.06
CA TYR A 8 32.12 -12.83 -38.59
C TYR A 8 32.05 -13.76 -37.36
N SER A 9 32.78 -14.88 -37.38
CA SER A 9 32.86 -15.81 -36.25
C SER A 9 33.44 -15.17 -34.99
N ASN A 10 34.47 -14.31 -35.14
CA ASN A 10 35.05 -13.57 -34.02
C ASN A 10 34.06 -12.57 -33.40
N ARG A 11 33.18 -11.95 -34.20
CA ARG A 11 32.14 -11.05 -33.69
C ARG A 11 31.04 -11.78 -32.92
N ILE A 12 30.72 -13.02 -33.31
CA ILE A 12 29.77 -13.86 -32.57
C ILE A 12 30.37 -14.24 -31.21
N ALA A 13 31.63 -14.69 -31.19
CA ALA A 13 32.31 -15.05 -29.95
C ALA A 13 32.42 -13.86 -28.98
N ASP A 14 32.72 -12.67 -29.49
CA ASP A 14 32.73 -11.41 -28.72
C ASP A 14 31.34 -11.10 -28.14
N ALA A 15 30.29 -11.18 -28.95
CA ALA A 15 28.92 -10.96 -28.50
C ALA A 15 28.47 -11.98 -27.43
N GLU A 16 28.85 -13.25 -27.56
CA GLU A 16 28.56 -14.29 -26.57
C GLU A 16 29.28 -14.01 -25.23
N GLN A 17 30.54 -13.56 -25.29
CA GLN A 17 31.30 -13.22 -24.09
C GLN A 17 30.70 -12.00 -23.38
N LEU A 18 30.39 -10.94 -24.12
CA LEU A 18 29.71 -9.76 -23.57
C LEU A 18 28.34 -10.11 -22.98
N THR A 19 27.60 -11.02 -23.61
CA THR A 19 26.31 -11.50 -23.09
C THR A 19 26.48 -12.20 -21.73
N LYS A 20 27.51 -13.03 -21.57
CA LYS A 20 27.80 -13.70 -20.28
C LYS A 20 28.16 -12.69 -19.19
N GLU A 21 28.96 -11.67 -19.51
CA GLU A 21 29.32 -10.61 -18.58
C GLU A 21 28.11 -9.79 -18.14
N VAL A 22 27.24 -9.42 -19.08
CA VAL A 22 25.96 -8.74 -18.78
C VAL A 22 25.08 -9.60 -17.88
N GLN A 23 24.95 -10.90 -18.16
CA GLN A 23 24.17 -11.83 -17.34
C GLN A 23 24.73 -12.00 -15.92
N ALA A 24 26.06 -11.99 -15.76
CA ALA A 24 26.71 -12.03 -14.46
C ALA A 24 26.36 -10.78 -13.65
N ILE A 25 26.46 -9.59 -14.26
CA ILE A 25 26.11 -8.32 -13.61
C ILE A 25 24.63 -8.31 -13.18
N TYR A 26 23.70 -8.73 -14.05
CA TYR A 26 22.28 -8.82 -13.67
C TYR A 26 22.04 -9.80 -12.52
N SER A 27 22.81 -10.90 -12.47
CA SER A 27 22.71 -11.88 -11.39
C SER A 27 23.20 -11.28 -10.06
N GLU A 28 24.29 -10.51 -10.07
CA GLU A 28 24.76 -9.75 -8.91
C GLU A 28 23.73 -8.72 -8.43
N ILE A 29 23.17 -7.91 -9.35
CA ILE A 29 22.10 -6.95 -9.03
C ILE A 29 20.93 -7.65 -8.34
N LYS A 30 20.50 -8.80 -8.87
CA LYS A 30 19.37 -9.55 -8.32
C LYS A 30 19.64 -10.02 -6.88
N VAL A 31 20.86 -10.45 -6.57
CA VAL A 31 21.25 -10.80 -5.19
C VAL A 31 21.09 -9.61 -4.25
N PHE A 32 21.53 -8.41 -4.66
CA PHE A 32 21.35 -7.19 -3.87
C PHE A 32 19.88 -6.81 -3.71
N GLU A 33 19.10 -6.84 -4.79
CA GLU A 33 17.66 -6.55 -4.72
C GLU A 33 16.92 -7.50 -3.79
N ASP A 34 17.21 -8.79 -3.88
CA ASP A 34 16.54 -9.81 -3.05
C ASP A 34 16.94 -9.66 -1.58
N ALA A 35 18.22 -9.34 -1.29
CA ALA A 35 18.67 -9.02 0.05
C ALA A 35 17.99 -7.73 0.58
N TYR A 36 17.93 -6.68 -0.22
CA TYR A 36 17.27 -5.42 0.12
C TYR A 36 15.78 -5.63 0.41
N LYS A 37 15.06 -6.34 -0.48
CA LYS A 37 13.63 -6.68 -0.29
C LYS A 37 13.40 -7.42 1.03
N LYS A 38 14.25 -8.39 1.36
CA LYS A 38 14.17 -9.12 2.64
C LYS A 38 14.41 -8.22 3.85
N GLN A 39 15.39 -7.31 3.78
CA GLN A 39 15.74 -6.41 4.87
C GLN A 39 14.65 -5.35 5.13
N ILE A 40 14.04 -4.79 4.07
CA ILE A 40 13.02 -3.75 4.23
C ILE A 40 11.63 -4.28 4.55
N ALA A 41 11.33 -5.55 4.23
CA ALA A 41 10.02 -6.16 4.48
C ALA A 41 9.53 -6.00 5.93
N PRO A 42 10.32 -6.34 6.98
CA PRO A 42 9.88 -6.13 8.37
C PRO A 42 9.71 -4.65 8.73
N LEU A 43 10.51 -3.75 8.14
CA LEU A 43 10.37 -2.30 8.36
C LEU A 43 9.06 -1.77 7.76
N LYS A 44 8.73 -2.18 6.54
CA LYS A 44 7.45 -1.85 5.89
C LYS A 44 6.26 -2.39 6.68
N GLN A 45 6.38 -3.62 7.20
CA GLN A 45 5.35 -4.20 8.05
C GLN A 45 5.16 -3.39 9.34
N LYS A 46 6.26 -2.97 9.99
CA LYS A 46 6.21 -2.13 11.19
C LYS A 46 5.57 -0.77 10.93
N ILE A 47 5.85 -0.16 9.77
CA ILE A 47 5.19 1.08 9.35
C ILE A 47 3.69 0.87 9.20
N ALA A 48 3.27 -0.16 8.46
CA ALA A 48 1.85 -0.47 8.25
C ALA A 48 1.11 -0.74 9.58
N GLN A 49 1.76 -1.42 10.53
CA GLN A 49 1.21 -1.64 11.87
C GLN A 49 1.03 -0.33 12.66
N LEU A 50 1.97 0.61 12.56
CA LEU A 50 1.87 1.91 13.21
C LEU A 50 0.79 2.78 12.55
N GLU A 51 0.68 2.74 11.23
CA GLU A 51 -0.36 3.41 10.46
C GLU A 51 -1.76 2.91 10.85
N GLU A 52 -1.97 1.59 10.90
CA GLU A 52 -3.26 1.03 11.35
C GLU A 52 -3.52 1.32 12.84
N SER A 53 -2.50 1.22 13.70
CA SER A 53 -2.66 1.58 15.12
C SER A 53 -3.04 3.06 15.30
N PHE A 54 -2.53 3.94 14.45
CA PHE A 54 -2.95 5.33 14.41
C PHE A 54 -4.41 5.44 13.98
N LEU A 55 -4.82 4.80 12.88
CA LEU A 55 -6.21 4.82 12.46
C LEU A 55 -7.15 4.26 13.54
N ASP A 56 -6.78 3.20 14.25
CA ASP A 56 -7.59 2.60 15.33
C ASP A 56 -7.79 3.55 16.51
N LYS A 57 -6.78 4.34 16.84
CA LYS A 57 -6.86 5.31 17.93
C LYS A 57 -7.66 6.55 17.57
N TRP A 58 -7.64 6.95 16.30
CA TRP A 58 -8.18 8.24 15.87
C TRP A 58 -9.54 8.13 15.17
N LEU A 59 -9.84 7.00 14.55
CA LEU A 59 -11.11 6.76 13.87
C LEU A 59 -11.99 5.86 14.74
N VAL A 60 -12.51 6.45 15.80
CA VAL A 60 -13.40 5.79 16.76
C VAL A 60 -14.83 6.31 16.67
N ASP A 61 -15.78 5.44 16.99
CA ASP A 61 -17.20 5.80 17.12
C ASP A 61 -17.47 6.53 18.46
N SER A 62 -18.73 6.87 18.70
CA SER A 62 -19.22 7.53 19.92
C SER A 62 -18.94 6.75 21.21
N THR A 63 -18.65 5.45 21.11
CA THR A 63 -18.32 4.57 22.24
C THR A 63 -16.82 4.39 22.43
N GLY A 64 -16.01 5.02 21.58
CA GLY A 64 -14.55 4.85 21.57
C GLY A 64 -14.09 3.57 20.89
N ARG A 65 -14.96 2.86 20.16
CA ARG A 65 -14.58 1.65 19.42
C ARG A 65 -14.03 2.02 18.04
N PRO A 66 -12.95 1.37 17.57
CA PRO A 66 -12.38 1.65 16.26
C PRO A 66 -13.36 1.29 15.14
N VAL A 67 -13.50 2.21 14.18
CA VAL A 67 -14.31 2.04 12.98
C VAL A 67 -13.47 1.41 11.88
N SER A 68 -13.88 0.23 11.43
CA SER A 68 -13.20 -0.56 10.41
C SER A 68 -13.98 -0.64 9.10
N LYS A 69 -13.25 -0.90 8.02
CA LYS A 69 -13.85 -1.20 6.71
C LYS A 69 -14.82 -2.38 6.81
N GLY A 70 -15.99 -2.27 6.17
CA GLY A 70 -17.03 -3.28 6.18
C GLY A 70 -18.14 -3.01 7.20
N MET A 71 -17.85 -2.28 8.27
CA MET A 71 -18.83 -1.92 9.30
C MET A 71 -19.94 -1.02 8.75
N VAL A 72 -21.06 -0.98 9.48
CA VAL A 72 -22.10 0.05 9.30
C VAL A 72 -22.14 0.93 10.54
N ILE A 73 -22.05 2.24 10.31
CA ILE A 73 -22.18 3.27 11.34
C ILE A 73 -23.51 4.02 11.16
N GLU A 74 -24.09 4.48 12.26
CA GLU A 74 -25.35 5.19 12.28
C GLU A 74 -25.22 6.54 12.98
N LYS A 75 -25.88 7.56 12.43
CA LYS A 75 -26.09 8.85 13.08
C LYS A 75 -27.50 9.34 12.80
N ASN A 76 -28.25 9.68 13.85
CA ASN A 76 -29.63 10.20 13.76
C ASN A 76 -30.55 9.32 12.88
N GLY A 77 -30.48 7.99 13.04
CA GLY A 77 -31.27 7.03 12.26
C GLY A 77 -30.85 6.86 10.78
N LYS A 78 -29.76 7.50 10.35
CA LYS A 78 -29.19 7.31 9.00
C LYS A 78 -28.01 6.36 9.07
N ARG A 79 -28.00 5.35 8.19
CA ARG A 79 -26.96 4.32 8.13
C ARG A 79 -25.95 4.59 7.03
N PHE A 80 -24.69 4.28 7.31
CA PHE A 80 -23.56 4.52 6.43
C PHE A 80 -22.64 3.30 6.43
N LYS A 81 -22.40 2.72 5.24
CA LYS A 81 -21.46 1.61 5.09
C LYS A 81 -20.04 2.13 4.98
N VAL A 82 -19.15 1.64 5.83
CA VAL A 82 -17.74 2.01 5.80
C VAL A 82 -17.05 1.29 4.64
N LEU A 83 -16.57 2.06 3.66
CA LEU A 83 -15.89 1.54 2.49
C LEU A 83 -14.38 1.52 2.67
N ASN A 84 -13.83 2.53 3.33
CA ASN A 84 -12.41 2.65 3.56
C ASN A 84 -12.10 3.54 4.78
N ARG A 85 -10.88 3.42 5.28
CA ARG A 85 -10.28 4.29 6.30
C ARG A 85 -8.84 4.57 5.90
N TYR A 86 -8.39 5.81 6.07
CA TYR A 86 -7.06 6.21 5.61
C TYR A 86 -6.63 7.54 6.24
N GLN A 87 -5.33 7.80 6.19
CA GLN A 87 -4.67 9.02 6.62
C GLN A 87 -3.89 9.64 5.45
N GLN A 88 -3.63 10.95 5.50
CA GLN A 88 -2.72 11.56 4.54
C GLN A 88 -1.27 11.33 4.99
N CYS A 89 -0.52 10.53 4.24
CA CYS A 89 0.91 10.29 4.50
C CYS A 89 1.81 11.30 3.75
N ILE A 90 1.63 12.60 3.99
CA ILE A 90 2.55 13.62 3.44
C ILE A 90 3.79 13.67 4.36
N PHE A 91 4.99 13.52 3.81
CA PHE A 91 6.26 13.56 4.57
C PHE A 91 6.33 12.59 5.76
N GLN A 92 5.70 11.40 5.66
CA GLN A 92 5.66 10.41 6.75
C GLN A 92 4.95 10.93 8.03
N TYR A 93 4.20 12.02 7.93
CA TYR A 93 3.36 12.51 9.01
C TYR A 93 2.07 11.71 9.10
N LEU A 94 1.71 11.25 10.30
CA LEU A 94 0.43 10.62 10.58
C LEU A 94 -0.59 11.71 10.94
N GLY A 95 -1.41 12.08 9.96
CA GLY A 95 -2.42 13.12 10.15
C GLY A 95 -3.54 13.04 9.14
N ASN A 96 -4.56 13.86 9.37
CA ASN A 96 -5.74 13.96 8.52
C ASN A 96 -6.40 12.59 8.24
N ALA A 97 -6.59 11.82 9.32
CA ALA A 97 -7.31 10.56 9.28
C ALA A 97 -8.78 10.80 8.89
N ARG A 98 -9.38 9.87 8.16
CA ARG A 98 -10.79 9.92 7.78
C ARG A 98 -11.33 8.55 7.41
N VAL A 99 -12.65 8.41 7.53
CA VAL A 99 -13.40 7.24 7.07
C VAL A 99 -14.20 7.62 5.84
N SER A 100 -14.01 6.90 4.72
CA SER A 100 -14.91 6.99 3.57
C SER A 100 -16.11 6.08 3.78
N VAL A 101 -17.30 6.65 3.72
CA VAL A 101 -18.56 5.93 3.87
C VAL A 101 -19.49 6.12 2.68
N LEU A 102 -20.38 5.15 2.48
CA LEU A 102 -21.49 5.23 1.54
C LEU A 102 -22.81 5.30 2.32
N PRO A 103 -23.53 6.43 2.29
CA PRO A 103 -24.86 6.51 2.89
C PRO A 103 -25.83 5.58 2.18
N GLU A 104 -26.73 4.96 2.94
CA GLU A 104 -27.75 4.08 2.38
C GLU A 104 -28.63 4.80 1.34
N GLY A 105 -28.89 4.15 0.21
CA GLY A 105 -29.65 4.72 -0.90
C GLY A 105 -28.94 5.84 -1.69
N LYS A 106 -27.67 6.15 -1.39
CA LYS A 106 -26.86 7.11 -2.16
C LYS A 106 -25.82 6.39 -3.01
N LYS A 107 -25.36 7.08 -4.07
CA LYS A 107 -24.30 6.59 -4.98
C LYS A 107 -22.94 7.25 -4.75
N ARG A 108 -22.88 8.31 -3.92
CA ARG A 108 -21.66 9.08 -3.69
C ARG A 108 -21.14 8.81 -2.29
N THR A 109 -19.82 8.67 -2.19
CA THR A 109 -19.11 8.51 -0.92
C THR A 109 -18.94 9.85 -0.22
N LEU A 110 -18.81 9.80 1.10
CA LEU A 110 -18.50 10.93 1.96
C LEU A 110 -17.31 10.56 2.83
N ASP A 111 -16.41 11.51 3.06
CA ASP A 111 -15.34 11.37 4.04
C ASP A 111 -15.78 12.00 5.36
N ILE A 112 -15.61 11.26 6.45
CA ILE A 112 -15.92 11.69 7.81
C ILE A 112 -14.62 11.82 8.59
N PHE A 113 -14.40 12.97 9.21
CA PHE A 113 -13.22 13.23 10.03
C PHE A 113 -13.40 12.72 11.46
N PRO A 114 -12.31 12.43 12.21
CA PRO A 114 -12.35 12.03 13.61
C PRO A 114 -13.28 12.86 14.49
N SER A 115 -13.26 14.19 14.31
CA SER A 115 -14.08 15.13 15.08
C SER A 115 -15.59 14.97 14.85
N GLU A 116 -15.99 14.46 13.69
CA GLU A 116 -17.40 14.21 13.35
C GLU A 116 -17.78 12.75 13.63
N LEU A 117 -16.82 11.83 13.53
CA LEU A 117 -17.01 10.38 13.68
C LEU A 117 -17.48 10.00 15.08
N VAL A 118 -17.09 10.77 16.10
CA VAL A 118 -17.56 10.61 17.49
C VAL A 118 -19.07 10.81 17.67
N GLU A 119 -19.77 11.34 16.67
CA GLU A 119 -21.23 11.46 16.67
C GLU A 119 -21.93 10.23 16.06
N PHE A 120 -21.18 9.24 15.58
CA PHE A 120 -21.70 8.02 14.96
C PHE A 120 -21.54 6.83 15.89
N THR A 121 -22.41 5.83 15.77
CA THR A 121 -22.31 4.58 16.54
C THR A 121 -22.19 3.40 15.58
N ILE A 122 -21.27 2.46 15.84
CA ILE A 122 -21.20 1.22 15.05
C ILE A 122 -22.40 0.34 15.40
N VAL A 123 -23.20 0.01 14.38
CA VAL A 123 -24.43 -0.81 14.49
C VAL A 123 -24.30 -2.18 13.83
N GLU A 124 -23.39 -2.34 12.88
CA GLU A 124 -23.03 -3.65 12.32
C GLU A 124 -21.51 -3.80 12.25
N LEU A 125 -21.01 -4.96 12.64
CA LEU A 125 -19.59 -5.31 12.59
C LEU A 125 -19.18 -5.74 11.17
N ALA A 126 -17.88 -5.61 10.88
CA ALA A 126 -17.28 -5.96 9.60
C ALA A 126 -17.21 -7.47 9.34
#